data_AF-A0A8B6C8K7-F1
#
_entry.id   AF-A0A8B6C8K7-F1
#
_cell.length_a   1.000
_cell.length_b   1.000
_cell.length_c   1.000
_cell.angle_alpha   90.00
_cell.angle_beta   90.00
_cell.angle_gamma   90.00
#
_symmetry.space_group_name_H-M   'P 1'
#
loop_
_entity.id
_entity.type
_entity.pdbx_description
1 polymer ?
#
loop_
_entity_poly.entity_id
_entity_poly.type
_entity_poly.pdbx_seq_one_letter_code
_entity_poly.pdbx_strand_id
1 'polypeptide(L)'
;MHRNYLKNFMECITLKAQYQSCGSSQKECKKAYSTYIHDIISPKQKSNPRKFWSFTKNKRYENGGVVPLRNTDGLTYSDNKMKANILNNQFSSVFNNKEDKSTIKEMKTNPYPEMKIITISENGIHY
;
A
#
# COMPACT_ATOMS: atom_id res chain seq x y z
N MET A 1 46.45 14.93 36.64
CA MET A 1 45.72 15.36 35.42
C MET A 1 46.17 14.67 34.14
N HIS A 2 47.45 14.32 33.96
CA HIS A 2 47.99 13.78 32.70
C HIS A 2 47.45 12.39 32.25
N ARG A 3 47.16 11.48 33.20
CA ARG A 3 46.67 10.11 32.89
C ARG A 3 45.28 10.07 32.23
N ASN A 4 44.37 10.96 32.63
CA ASN A 4 43.01 10.99 32.07
C ASN A 4 43.00 11.56 30.65
N TYR A 5 43.89 12.53 30.37
CA TYR A 5 44.05 13.08 29.03
C TYR A 5 44.54 12.02 28.04
N LEU A 6 45.53 11.21 28.44
CA LEU A 6 46.05 10.11 27.63
C LEU A 6 45.01 9.01 27.39
N LYS A 7 44.17 8.69 28.39
CA LYS A 7 43.08 7.72 28.23
C LYS A 7 42.04 8.21 27.22
N ASN A 8 41.56 9.44 27.37
CA ASN A 8 40.57 10.04 26.46
C ASN A 8 41.13 10.19 25.04
N PHE A 9 42.42 10.51 24.91
CA PHE A 9 43.10 10.60 23.61
C PHE A 9 43.16 9.25 22.90
N MET A 10 43.54 8.18 23.62
CA MET A 10 43.59 6.83 23.07
C MET A 10 42.20 6.31 22.69
N GLU A 11 41.19 6.57 23.51
CA GLU A 11 39.79 6.22 23.23
C GLU A 11 39.27 6.90 21.95
N CYS A 12 39.64 8.16 21.73
CA CYS A 12 39.29 8.89 20.51
C CYS A 12 39.94 8.30 19.25
N ILE A 13 41.17 7.79 19.36
CA ILE A 13 41.88 7.13 18.26
C ILE A 13 41.24 5.79 17.92
N THR A 14 40.91 4.95 18.91
CA THR A 14 40.23 3.67 18.68
C THR A 14 38.85 3.85 18.07
N LEU A 15 38.07 4.83 18.53
CA LEU A 15 36.75 5.13 17.94
C LEU A 15 36.85 5.54 16.45
N LYS A 16 37.86 6.33 16.08
CA LYS A 16 38.11 6.69 14.67
C LYS A 16 38.51 5.49 13.81
N ALA A 17 39.37 4.62 14.33
CA ALA A 17 39.78 3.39 13.64
C ALA A 17 38.59 2.43 13.45
N GLN A 18 37.71 2.31 14.45
CA GLN A 18 36.50 1.49 14.38
C GLN A 18 35.49 2.04 13.36
N TYR A 19 35.30 3.38 13.31
CA TYR A 19 34.46 4.03 12.31
C TYR A 19 35.02 3.86 10.88
N GLN A 20 36.34 3.98 10.69
CA GLN A 20 37.01 3.74 9.41
C GLN A 20 36.88 2.27 8.95
N SER A 21 37.02 1.31 9.87
CA SER A 21 36.82 -0.12 9.61
C SER A 21 35.36 -0.46 9.25
N CYS A 22 34.39 0.19 9.91
CA CYS A 22 32.98 0.10 9.53
C CYS A 22 32.75 0.68 8.13
N GLY A 23 33.40 1.81 7.80
CA GLY A 23 33.35 2.43 6.48
C GLY A 23 33.92 1.57 5.35
N SER A 24 35.04 0.88 5.57
CA SER A 24 35.59 -0.08 4.58
C SER A 24 34.68 -1.29 4.42
N SER A 25 34.18 -1.85 5.52
CA SER A 25 33.24 -2.98 5.50
C SER A 25 31.96 -2.65 4.73
N GLN A 26 31.40 -1.45 4.93
CA GLN A 26 30.23 -0.98 4.19
C GLN A 26 30.51 -0.85 2.69
N LYS A 27 31.68 -0.35 2.29
CA LYS A 27 32.08 -0.24 0.88
C LYS A 27 32.22 -1.62 0.25
N GLU A 28 32.82 -2.58 0.95
CA GLU A 28 32.95 -3.96 0.49
C GLU A 28 31.59 -4.63 0.33
N CYS A 29 30.69 -4.49 1.30
CA CYS A 29 29.32 -5.00 1.18
C CYS A 29 28.57 -4.41 -0.02
N LYS A 30 28.68 -3.09 -0.24
CA LYS A 30 28.09 -2.42 -1.41
C LYS A 30 28.69 -2.93 -2.72
N LYS A 31 30.01 -3.11 -2.78
CA LYS A 31 30.72 -3.65 -3.94
C LYS A 31 30.27 -5.09 -4.23
N ALA A 32 30.25 -5.95 -3.22
CA ALA A 32 29.79 -7.34 -3.34
C ALA A 32 28.34 -7.42 -3.83
N TYR A 33 27.45 -6.58 -3.28
CA TYR A 33 26.07 -6.49 -3.74
C TYR A 33 25.97 -6.01 -5.20
N SER A 34 26.71 -4.97 -5.57
CA SER A 34 26.72 -4.46 -6.95
C SER A 34 27.20 -5.53 -7.95
N THR A 35 28.26 -6.27 -7.62
CA THR A 35 28.76 -7.39 -8.42
C THR A 35 27.70 -8.49 -8.56
N TYR A 36 27.02 -8.86 -7.47
CA TYR A 36 25.95 -9.85 -7.48
C TYR A 36 24.78 -9.46 -8.38
N ILE A 37 24.33 -8.20 -8.30
CA ILE A 37 23.27 -7.67 -9.17
C ILE A 37 23.72 -7.67 -10.63
N HIS A 38 24.96 -7.28 -10.91
CA HIS A 38 25.51 -7.28 -12.25
C HIS A 38 25.54 -8.70 -12.84
N ASP A 39 25.90 -9.74 -12.06
CA ASP A 39 25.86 -11.14 -12.52
C ASP A 39 24.44 -11.61 -12.87
N ILE A 40 23.43 -11.17 -12.11
CA ILE A 40 22.02 -11.50 -12.36
C ILE A 40 21.47 -10.84 -13.64
N ILE A 41 21.84 -9.58 -13.90
CA ILE A 41 21.34 -8.76 -15.02
C ILE A 41 22.22 -8.92 -16.28
N SER A 42 23.41 -9.54 -16.15
CA SER A 42 24.35 -9.81 -17.24
C SER A 42 23.66 -10.52 -18.43
N PRO A 43 24.17 -10.39 -19.68
CA PRO A 43 23.63 -11.10 -20.85
C PRO A 43 23.51 -12.62 -20.69
N LYS A 44 24.25 -13.21 -19.72
CA LYS A 44 24.09 -14.60 -19.26
C LYS A 44 22.67 -14.93 -18.75
N GLN A 45 21.83 -13.94 -18.46
CA GLN A 45 20.42 -14.11 -18.10
C GLN A 45 19.65 -14.94 -19.12
N LYS A 46 19.96 -14.83 -20.43
CA LYS A 46 19.34 -15.67 -21.47
C LYS A 46 19.61 -17.17 -21.27
N SER A 47 20.76 -17.52 -20.67
CA SER A 47 21.14 -18.89 -20.36
C SER A 47 20.61 -19.38 -19.01
N ASN A 48 20.39 -18.48 -18.03
CA ASN A 48 19.85 -18.85 -16.71
C ASN A 48 18.84 -17.81 -16.19
N PRO A 49 17.61 -17.80 -16.73
CA PRO A 49 16.58 -16.83 -16.34
C PRO A 49 16.05 -17.07 -14.91
N ARG A 50 16.27 -18.27 -14.33
CA ARG A 50 15.76 -18.63 -13.01
C ARG A 50 16.33 -17.75 -11.90
N LYS A 51 17.63 -17.43 -11.95
CA LYS A 51 18.27 -16.56 -10.95
C LYS A 51 17.68 -15.15 -10.97
N PHE A 52 17.46 -14.60 -12.16
CA PHE A 52 16.82 -13.30 -12.35
C PHE A 52 15.39 -13.28 -11.77
N TRP A 53 14.54 -14.21 -12.20
CA TRP A 53 13.16 -14.24 -11.72
C TRP A 53 13.05 -14.54 -10.22
N SER A 54 13.94 -15.36 -9.67
CA SER A 54 14.00 -15.59 -8.22
C SER A 54 14.37 -14.33 -7.46
N PHE A 55 15.35 -13.56 -7.94
CA PHE A 55 15.75 -12.29 -7.34
C PHE A 55 14.62 -11.26 -7.38
N THR A 56 13.98 -11.08 -8.54
CA THR A 56 12.83 -10.17 -8.72
C THR A 56 11.67 -10.53 -7.79
N LYS A 57 11.31 -11.82 -7.70
CA LYS A 57 10.25 -12.30 -6.80
C LYS A 57 10.57 -12.05 -5.32
N ASN A 58 11.82 -12.19 -4.92
CA ASN A 58 12.25 -11.97 -3.53
C ASN A 58 12.30 -10.50 -3.15
N LYS A 59 12.49 -9.59 -4.10
CA LYS A 59 12.51 -8.14 -3.84
C LYS A 59 11.14 -7.56 -3.46
N ARG A 60 10.03 -8.31 -3.65
CA ARG A 60 8.65 -8.02 -3.18
C ARG A 60 8.34 -6.53 -2.98
N TYR A 61 8.52 -5.71 -4.02
CA TYR A 61 8.02 -4.33 -4.03
C TYR A 61 6.50 -4.28 -4.20
N GLU A 62 5.89 -5.39 -4.58
CA GLU A 62 4.45 -5.58 -4.57
C GLU A 62 3.98 -5.78 -3.12
N ASN A 63 3.75 -4.67 -2.41
CA ASN A 63 2.73 -4.63 -1.34
C ASN A 63 1.31 -4.69 -1.93
N GLY A 64 1.14 -5.25 -3.14
CA GLY A 64 -0.11 -5.41 -3.86
C GLY A 64 -0.96 -6.57 -3.32
N GLY A 65 -0.99 -6.75 -2.01
CA GLY A 65 -2.05 -7.52 -1.38
C GLY A 65 -3.31 -6.66 -1.35
N VAL A 66 -4.48 -7.25 -1.63
CA VAL A 66 -5.74 -6.62 -1.25
C VAL A 66 -5.71 -6.50 0.27
N VAL A 67 -5.65 -5.27 0.77
CA VAL A 67 -5.66 -4.99 2.21
C VAL A 67 -6.93 -5.63 2.79
N PRO A 68 -6.85 -6.34 3.93
CA PRO A 68 -8.03 -6.93 4.56
C PRO A 68 -9.11 -5.86 4.78
N LEU A 69 -10.38 -6.23 4.57
CA LEU A 69 -11.53 -5.36 4.77
C LEU A 69 -11.69 -5.04 6.25
N ARG A 70 -11.02 -3.97 6.69
CA ARG A 70 -11.01 -3.48 8.07
C ARG A 70 -11.97 -2.32 8.22
N ASN A 71 -12.71 -2.33 9.32
CA ASN A 71 -13.50 -1.20 9.74
C ASN A 71 -12.60 -0.10 10.34
N THR A 72 -13.18 1.06 10.67
CA THR A 72 -12.46 2.23 11.21
C THR A 72 -11.80 1.98 12.57
N ASP A 73 -12.25 0.96 13.30
CA ASP A 73 -11.65 0.49 14.55
C ASP A 73 -10.45 -0.46 14.34
N GLY A 74 -10.11 -0.77 13.08
CA GLY A 74 -9.02 -1.66 12.71
C GLY A 74 -9.35 -3.16 12.79
N LEU A 75 -10.60 -3.51 13.17
CA LEU A 75 -11.03 -4.90 13.31
C LEU A 75 -11.58 -5.47 11.99
N THR A 76 -11.54 -6.80 11.87
CA THR A 76 -12.10 -7.54 10.73
C THR A 76 -13.35 -8.29 11.17
N TYR A 77 -14.42 -8.17 10.40
CA TYR A 77 -15.72 -8.77 10.72
C TYR A 77 -16.02 -9.93 9.78
N SER A 78 -16.58 -11.01 10.33
CA SER A 78 -17.03 -12.18 9.57
C SER A 78 -18.46 -12.02 9.05
N ASP A 79 -19.28 -11.22 9.73
CA ASP A 79 -20.68 -10.97 9.39
C ASP A 79 -20.85 -10.29 8.01
N ASN A 80 -21.82 -10.76 7.24
CA ASN A 80 -22.03 -10.31 5.86
C ASN A 80 -22.52 -8.86 5.78
N LYS A 81 -23.40 -8.45 6.69
CA LYS A 81 -23.93 -7.08 6.73
C LYS A 81 -22.83 -6.09 7.11
N MET A 82 -22.01 -6.45 8.10
CA MET A 82 -20.86 -5.64 8.50
C MET A 82 -19.86 -5.48 7.35
N LYS A 83 -19.53 -6.54 6.61
CA LYS A 83 -18.66 -6.45 5.43
C LYS A 83 -19.22 -5.49 4.38
N ALA A 84 -20.50 -5.61 4.05
CA ALA A 84 -21.14 -4.74 3.06
C ALA A 84 -21.07 -3.26 3.47
N ASN A 85 -21.31 -2.97 4.75
CA ASN A 85 -21.22 -1.60 5.28
C ASN A 85 -19.79 -1.05 5.26
N ILE A 86 -18.79 -1.84 5.66
CA ILE A 86 -17.38 -1.43 5.64
C ILE A 86 -16.95 -1.15 4.21
N LEU A 87 -17.34 -1.99 3.26
CA LEU A 87 -17.05 -1.81 1.84
C LEU A 87 -17.65 -0.50 1.32
N ASN A 88 -18.95 -0.28 1.57
CA ASN A 88 -19.64 0.93 1.15
C ASN A 88 -19.00 2.20 1.74
N ASN A 89 -18.59 2.16 3.00
CA ASN A 89 -17.93 3.29 3.67
C ASN A 89 -16.54 3.56 3.10
N GLN A 90 -15.76 2.51 2.82
CA GLN A 90 -14.46 2.67 2.16
C GLN A 90 -14.62 3.30 0.78
N PHE A 91 -15.54 2.80 -0.04
CA PHE A 91 -15.80 3.38 -1.37
C PHE A 91 -16.33 4.80 -1.29
N SER A 92 -17.30 5.09 -0.41
CA SER A 92 -17.86 6.43 -0.28
C SER A 92 -16.82 7.46 0.16
N SER A 93 -15.88 7.08 1.02
CA SER A 93 -14.81 7.96 1.50
C SER A 93 -13.83 8.44 0.42
N VAL A 94 -13.70 7.70 -0.68
CA VAL A 94 -12.82 8.06 -1.80
C VAL A 94 -13.45 9.15 -2.67
N PHE A 95 -14.78 9.27 -2.64
CA PHE A 95 -15.48 10.35 -3.32
C PHE A 95 -15.43 11.62 -2.46
N ASN A 96 -15.13 12.76 -3.10
CA ASN A 96 -14.95 14.01 -2.39
C ASN A 96 -16.31 14.53 -1.87
N ASN A 97 -16.45 14.68 -0.56
CA ASN A 97 -17.60 15.36 0.07
C ASN A 97 -17.73 16.85 -0.31
N LYS A 98 -16.77 17.39 -1.08
CA LYS A 98 -16.69 18.78 -1.55
C LYS A 98 -16.85 18.92 -3.06
N GLU A 99 -17.44 17.93 -3.73
CA GLU A 99 -17.82 18.12 -5.12
C GLU A 99 -18.90 19.21 -5.19
N ASP A 100 -18.65 20.21 -6.04
CA ASP A 100 -19.59 21.27 -6.30
C ASP A 100 -20.80 20.67 -7.04
N LYS A 101 -21.88 20.45 -6.29
CA LYS A 101 -23.13 19.90 -6.81
C LYS A 101 -23.86 20.87 -7.74
N SER A 102 -23.36 22.10 -7.91
CA SER A 102 -23.92 23.09 -8.85
C SER A 102 -24.01 22.60 -10.30
N THR A 103 -23.18 21.62 -10.69
CA THR A 103 -23.19 21.00 -12.03
C THR A 103 -24.08 19.75 -12.13
N ILE A 104 -24.61 19.24 -11.00
CA ILE A 104 -25.61 18.19 -11.04
C ILE A 104 -26.89 18.81 -11.55
N LYS A 105 -27.25 18.50 -12.80
CA LYS A 105 -28.51 18.96 -13.38
C LYS A 105 -29.65 18.45 -12.50
N GLU A 106 -30.47 19.36 -11.97
CA GLU A 106 -31.72 18.97 -11.35
C GLU A 106 -32.51 18.12 -12.36
N MET A 107 -33.00 16.97 -11.89
CA MET A 107 -33.86 16.13 -12.70
C MET A 107 -35.11 16.97 -12.97
N LYS A 108 -35.30 17.37 -14.24
CA LYS A 108 -36.50 18.09 -14.64
C LYS A 108 -37.71 17.29 -14.17
N THR A 109 -38.74 18.00 -13.69
CA THR A 109 -40.03 17.39 -13.38
C THR A 109 -40.42 16.47 -14.52
N ASN A 110 -40.76 15.24 -14.18
CA ASN A 110 -41.12 14.22 -15.16
C ASN A 110 -42.26 14.80 -16.03
N PRO A 111 -42.08 14.96 -17.37
CA PRO A 111 -43.13 15.49 -18.23
C PRO A 111 -44.30 14.52 -18.40
N TYR A 112 -44.13 13.27 -17.95
CA TYR A 112 -45.16 12.25 -18.00
C TYR A 112 -46.07 12.34 -16.78
N PRO A 113 -47.39 12.13 -16.96
CA PRO A 113 -48.33 12.08 -15.84
C PRO A 113 -47.94 10.95 -14.88
N GLU A 114 -48.22 11.17 -13.60
CA GLU A 114 -48.03 10.18 -12.57
C GLU A 114 -48.88 8.93 -12.88
N MET A 115 -48.32 7.74 -12.66
CA MET A 115 -49.04 6.50 -12.90
C MET A 115 -50.26 6.45 -11.98
N LYS A 116 -51.41 6.04 -12.53
CA LYS A 116 -52.63 5.85 -11.71
C LYS A 116 -52.39 4.82 -10.62
N ILE A 117 -52.97 5.08 -9.46
CA ILE A 117 -52.94 4.16 -8.31
C ILE A 117 -53.71 2.90 -8.69
N ILE A 118 -53.02 1.76 -8.68
CA ILE A 118 -53.63 0.45 -8.89
C ILE A 118 -54.13 -0.06 -7.55
N THR A 119 -55.44 -0.25 -7.41
CA THR A 119 -56.05 -0.86 -6.23
C THR A 119 -56.35 -2.33 -6.50
N ILE A 120 -55.74 -3.20 -5.69
CA ILE A 120 -55.96 -4.65 -5.74
C ILE A 120 -56.95 -5.02 -4.64
N SER A 121 -58.08 -5.59 -5.02
CA SER A 121 -59.10 -6.13 -4.10
C SER A 121 -59.26 -7.63 -4.30
N GLU A 122 -60.00 -8.31 -3.41
CA GLU A 122 -60.34 -9.74 -3.57
C GLU A 122 -61.11 -10.01 -4.87
N ASN A 123 -61.79 -8.99 -5.42
CA ASN A 123 -62.52 -9.07 -6.69
C ASN A 123 -61.64 -8.78 -7.92
N GLY A 124 -60.35 -8.46 -7.73
CA GLY A 124 -59.39 -8.23 -8.81
C GLY A 124 -58.75 -6.84 -8.81
N ILE A 125 -58.24 -6.44 -9.97
CA ILE A 125 -57.46 -5.20 -10.20
C ILE A 125 -58.40 -4.10 -10.71
N HIS A 126 -58.38 -2.94 -10.05
CA HIS A 126 -59.09 -1.73 -10.47
C HIS A 126 -58.09 -0.59 -10.80
N TYR A 127 -58.46 0.27 -11.76
CA TYR A 127 -57.65 1.39 -12.29
C TYR A 127 -58.32 2.75 -12.09
#